data_AF-A0A3C1ZUR8-F1
#
_entry.id   AF-A0A3C1ZUR8-F1
#
_cell.length_a   1.000
_cell.length_b   1.000
_cell.length_c   1.000
_cell.angle_alpha   90.00
_cell.angle_beta   90.00
_cell.angle_gamma   90.00
#
_symmetry.space_group_name_H-M   'P 1'
#
loop_
_entity.id
_entity.type
_entity.pdbx_description
1 polymer ?
#
loop_
_entity_poly.entity_id
_entity_poly.type
_entity_poly.pdbx_seq_one_letter_code
_entity_poly.pdbx_strand_id
1 'polypeptide(L)'
;MLLIPSLAPGLSCFPFLAEFLGEDALALGALADVGNKFFVLIFCYLLALHWYQKSQANAVKESGKVKSLLLSMLREPINGVMIVALVLVFSGLNLASLPGFLQQSATRASAMMTPLVLLFIGLSVRLKWQELKQVFTFLVWRSGVAFLLSGILLLALPGMSTTLQLLIIVFPQSAVSFWPFAHMTALDKDEKVFNTQLALSVLACSLPYSTLTILGVFSAKSVVLAYPWIPLVLGFGLIATVVLPRLLKQWARKPAEKVALPTEVVQYAE
;
A
#
# COMPACT_ATOMS: atom_id res chain seq x y z
N MET A 1 -8.65 -1.63 5.43
CA MET A 1 -8.19 -3.02 5.24
C MET A 1 -7.50 -3.22 3.89
N LEU A 2 -8.05 -2.73 2.78
CA LEU A 2 -7.42 -2.78 1.44
C LEU A 2 -6.02 -2.15 1.34
N LEU A 3 -5.68 -1.20 2.22
CA LEU A 3 -4.42 -0.45 2.19
C LEU A 3 -3.24 -1.18 2.82
N ILE A 4 -3.48 -2.27 3.55
CA ILE A 4 -2.42 -3.02 4.22
C ILE A 4 -1.58 -3.79 3.20
N PRO A 5 -2.18 -4.58 2.29
CA PRO A 5 -1.41 -5.29 1.27
C PRO A 5 -1.17 -4.43 0.02
N SER A 6 -1.70 -3.22 -0.09
CA SER A 6 -1.59 -2.45 -1.32
C SER A 6 -0.28 -1.70 -1.44
N LEU A 7 0.69 -2.32 -2.09
CA LEU A 7 2.03 -1.78 -2.28
C LEU A 7 2.20 -1.10 -3.66
N ALA A 8 2.98 -0.03 -3.71
CA ALA A 8 3.45 0.65 -4.91
C ALA A 8 5.00 0.59 -5.01
N PRO A 9 5.58 -0.60 -5.21
CA PRO A 9 7.02 -0.78 -5.21
C PRO A 9 7.70 -0.08 -6.40
N GLY A 10 7.03 0.04 -7.55
CA GLY A 10 7.56 0.74 -8.72
C GLY A 10 7.95 2.21 -8.49
N LEU A 11 7.24 2.91 -7.62
CA LEU A 11 7.53 4.31 -7.27
C LEU A 11 8.45 4.44 -6.05
N SER A 12 8.63 3.37 -5.27
CA SER A 12 9.29 3.42 -3.96
C SER A 12 10.46 2.45 -3.87
N CYS A 13 10.21 1.16 -3.79
CA CYS A 13 11.23 0.12 -3.60
C CYS A 13 12.15 -0.08 -4.81
N PHE A 14 11.61 -0.05 -6.04
CA PHE A 14 12.36 -0.41 -7.25
C PHE A 14 13.62 0.43 -7.51
N PRO A 15 13.59 1.78 -7.35
CA PRO A 15 14.80 2.59 -7.45
C PRO A 15 15.91 2.10 -6.50
N PHE A 16 15.57 1.68 -5.28
CA PHE A 16 16.54 1.18 -4.31
C PHE A 16 17.00 -0.25 -4.63
N LEU A 17 16.13 -1.10 -5.20
CA LEU A 17 16.54 -2.43 -5.65
C LEU A 17 17.57 -2.32 -6.78
N ALA A 18 17.29 -1.49 -7.79
CA ALA A 18 18.19 -1.27 -8.91
C ALA A 18 19.55 -0.72 -8.43
N GLU A 19 19.52 0.30 -7.56
CA GLU A 19 20.73 0.95 -7.06
C GLU A 19 21.56 0.06 -6.11
N PHE A 20 20.93 -0.58 -5.13
CA PHE A 20 21.64 -1.28 -4.05
C PHE A 20 21.84 -2.79 -4.28
N LEU A 21 21.02 -3.40 -5.14
CA LEU A 21 21.02 -4.86 -5.37
C LEU A 21 21.13 -5.25 -6.86
N GLY A 22 21.02 -4.30 -7.79
CA GLY A 22 21.15 -4.51 -9.22
C GLY A 22 19.87 -5.00 -9.92
N GLU A 23 19.99 -5.22 -11.23
CA GLU A 23 18.87 -5.52 -12.14
C GLU A 23 18.18 -6.86 -11.83
N ASP A 24 18.92 -7.88 -11.37
CA ASP A 24 18.34 -9.18 -11.01
C ASP A 24 17.36 -9.05 -9.83
N ALA A 25 17.71 -8.21 -8.85
CA ALA A 25 16.84 -7.91 -7.72
C ALA A 25 15.60 -7.11 -8.14
N LEU A 26 15.78 -6.19 -9.09
CA LEU A 26 14.67 -5.44 -9.68
C LEU A 26 13.71 -6.38 -10.41
N ALA A 27 14.20 -7.36 -11.16
CA ALA A 27 13.38 -8.36 -11.84
C ALA A 27 12.56 -9.21 -10.86
N LEU A 28 13.18 -9.67 -9.77
CA LEU A 28 12.48 -10.37 -8.69
C LEU A 28 11.44 -9.47 -8.00
N GLY A 29 11.76 -8.20 -7.78
CA GLY A 29 10.83 -7.19 -7.27
C GLY A 29 9.65 -6.95 -8.20
N ALA A 30 9.88 -6.91 -9.51
CA ALA A 30 8.84 -6.81 -10.53
C ALA A 30 7.89 -8.01 -10.49
N LEU A 31 8.46 -9.23 -10.39
CA LEU A 31 7.67 -10.45 -10.25
C LEU A 31 6.82 -10.44 -8.96
N ALA A 32 7.40 -9.99 -7.84
CA ALA A 32 6.67 -9.82 -6.58
C ALA A 32 5.55 -8.78 -6.69
N ASP A 33 5.75 -7.69 -7.45
CA ASP A 33 4.69 -6.70 -7.68
C ASP A 33 3.53 -7.25 -8.51
N VAL A 34 3.79 -8.12 -9.49
CA VAL A 34 2.71 -8.82 -10.23
C VAL A 34 1.82 -9.60 -9.24
N GLY A 35 2.42 -10.36 -8.32
CA GLY A 35 1.68 -11.08 -7.27
C GLY A 35 0.90 -10.13 -6.35
N ASN A 36 1.52 -9.03 -5.93
CA ASN A 36 0.88 -7.97 -5.14
C ASN A 36 -0.34 -7.36 -5.86
N LYS A 37 -0.22 -7.02 -7.15
CA LYS A 37 -1.35 -6.47 -7.94
C LYS A 37 -2.46 -7.49 -8.09
N PHE A 38 -2.15 -8.75 -8.36
CA PHE A 38 -3.13 -9.82 -8.43
C PHE A 38 -3.91 -9.94 -7.10
N PHE A 39 -3.21 -10.01 -5.98
CA PHE A 39 -3.84 -10.11 -4.66
C PHE A 39 -4.70 -8.90 -4.31
N VAL A 40 -4.21 -7.68 -4.61
CA VAL A 40 -4.92 -6.44 -4.28
C VAL A 40 -6.14 -6.23 -5.18
N LEU A 41 -5.98 -6.36 -6.50
CA LEU A 41 -7.03 -6.01 -7.47
C LEU A 41 -8.10 -7.10 -7.59
N ILE A 42 -7.76 -8.37 -7.32
CA ILE A 42 -8.72 -9.47 -7.40
C ILE A 42 -9.23 -9.81 -6.00
N PHE A 43 -8.37 -10.36 -5.14
CA PHE A 43 -8.82 -10.93 -3.87
C PHE A 43 -9.36 -9.87 -2.90
N CYS A 44 -8.54 -8.86 -2.64
CA CYS A 44 -8.88 -7.77 -1.74
C CYS A 44 -10.10 -6.98 -2.23
N TYR A 45 -10.17 -6.70 -3.53
CA TYR A 45 -11.32 -6.04 -4.12
C TYR A 45 -12.62 -6.86 -4.00
N LEU A 46 -12.59 -8.16 -4.31
CA LEU A 46 -13.75 -9.05 -4.16
C LEU A 46 -14.22 -9.11 -2.69
N LEU A 47 -13.28 -9.16 -1.75
CA LEU A 47 -13.58 -9.12 -0.31
C LEU A 47 -14.25 -7.80 0.08
N ALA A 48 -13.75 -6.68 -0.43
CA ALA A 48 -14.34 -5.36 -0.19
C ALA A 48 -15.75 -5.25 -0.77
N LEU A 49 -15.98 -5.77 -1.99
CA LEU A 49 -17.30 -5.80 -2.61
C LEU A 49 -18.28 -6.67 -1.80
N HIS A 50 -17.82 -7.83 -1.34
CA HIS A 50 -18.62 -8.72 -0.49
C HIS A 50 -19.04 -8.04 0.81
N TRP A 51 -18.11 -7.36 1.50
CA TRP A 51 -18.43 -6.61 2.73
C TRP A 51 -19.32 -5.39 2.47
N TYR A 52 -19.11 -4.68 1.36
CA TYR A 52 -19.95 -3.56 0.97
C TYR A 52 -21.41 -4.00 0.72
N GLN A 53 -21.60 -5.10 -0.01
CA GLN A 53 -22.93 -5.68 -0.26
C GLN A 53 -23.58 -6.16 1.06
N LYS A 54 -22.80 -6.77 1.96
CA LYS A 54 -23.30 -7.19 3.28
C LYS A 54 -23.72 -6.01 4.16
N SER A 55 -23.02 -4.88 4.05
CA SER A 55 -23.32 -3.63 4.78
C SER A 55 -24.57 -2.94 4.26
N GLN A 56 -24.95 -3.19 2.99
CA GLN A 56 -26.16 -2.63 2.38
C GLN A 56 -27.26 -3.69 2.37
N ALA A 57 -28.08 -3.72 3.42
CA ALA A 57 -29.12 -4.74 3.65
C ALA A 57 -30.20 -4.89 2.55
N ASN A 58 -30.16 -4.12 1.45
CA ASN A 58 -31.11 -4.19 0.33
C ASN A 58 -30.46 -4.05 -1.07
N ALA A 59 -29.14 -4.23 -1.22
CA ALA A 59 -28.50 -4.07 -2.53
C ALA A 59 -28.69 -5.32 -3.41
N VAL A 60 -29.42 -5.15 -4.52
CA VAL A 60 -29.66 -6.11 -5.60
C VAL A 60 -28.43 -6.96 -5.92
N LYS A 61 -28.61 -8.30 -5.97
CA LYS A 61 -27.62 -9.27 -6.47
C LYS A 61 -27.29 -8.97 -7.94
N GLU A 62 -26.31 -8.10 -8.18
CA GLU A 62 -25.77 -7.88 -9.53
C GLU A 62 -24.56 -8.80 -9.79
N SER A 63 -24.82 -9.98 -10.32
CA SER A 63 -23.80 -10.93 -10.81
C SER A 63 -23.00 -10.39 -12.02
N GLY A 64 -23.49 -9.35 -12.70
CA GLY A 64 -22.85 -8.71 -13.85
C GLY A 64 -21.63 -7.83 -13.51
N LYS A 65 -21.49 -7.39 -12.25
CA LYS A 65 -20.43 -6.45 -11.84
C LYS A 65 -19.02 -7.01 -12.02
N VAL A 66 -18.78 -8.30 -11.74
CA VAL A 66 -17.44 -8.90 -11.87
C VAL A 66 -16.99 -8.95 -13.34
N LYS A 67 -17.91 -9.25 -14.27
CA LYS A 67 -17.61 -9.27 -15.70
C LYS A 67 -17.39 -7.87 -16.25
N SER A 68 -18.22 -6.90 -15.85
CA SER A 68 -17.99 -5.49 -16.23
C SER A 68 -16.69 -4.96 -15.64
N LEU A 69 -16.29 -5.41 -14.45
CA LEU A 69 -15.04 -5.00 -13.80
C LEU A 69 -13.81 -5.58 -14.49
N LEU A 70 -13.78 -6.87 -14.83
CA LEU A 70 -12.69 -7.44 -15.62
C LEU A 70 -12.54 -6.71 -16.96
N LEU A 71 -13.67 -6.35 -17.59
CA LEU A 71 -13.67 -5.58 -18.82
C LEU A 71 -13.22 -4.12 -18.61
N SER A 72 -13.58 -3.50 -17.50
CA SER A 72 -13.14 -2.15 -17.12
C SER A 72 -11.65 -2.11 -16.82
N MET A 73 -11.11 -3.13 -16.14
CA MET A 73 -9.67 -3.26 -15.90
C MET A 73 -8.94 -3.35 -17.25
N LEU A 74 -9.32 -4.26 -18.15
CA LEU A 74 -8.72 -4.37 -19.49
C LEU A 74 -8.77 -3.06 -20.30
N ARG A 75 -9.77 -2.21 -20.07
CA ARG A 75 -9.94 -0.91 -20.74
C ARG A 75 -9.15 0.23 -20.13
N GLU A 76 -8.43 -0.01 -19.03
CA GLU A 76 -7.55 1.00 -18.48
C GLU A 76 -6.43 1.34 -19.48
N PRO A 77 -6.11 2.63 -19.66
CA PRO A 77 -5.05 3.05 -20.59
C PRO A 77 -3.72 2.33 -20.36
N ILE A 78 -3.38 2.03 -19.10
CA ILE A 78 -2.15 1.34 -18.75
C ILE A 78 -2.09 -0.10 -19.30
N ASN A 79 -3.22 -0.82 -19.29
CA ASN A 79 -3.30 -2.18 -19.78
C ASN A 79 -3.19 -2.22 -21.31
N GLY A 80 -3.76 -1.23 -21.99
CA GLY A 80 -3.54 -1.03 -23.43
C GLY A 80 -2.07 -0.82 -23.76
N VAL A 81 -1.37 0.04 -23.01
CA VAL A 81 0.07 0.27 -23.19
C VAL A 81 0.90 -0.99 -22.91
N MET A 82 0.57 -1.77 -21.87
CA MET A 82 1.26 -3.04 -21.58
C MET A 82 1.07 -4.07 -22.70
N ILE A 83 -0.13 -4.19 -23.28
CA ILE A 83 -0.38 -5.10 -24.41
C ILE A 83 0.47 -4.67 -25.61
N VAL A 84 0.51 -3.37 -25.93
CA VAL A 84 1.36 -2.84 -27.00
C VAL A 84 2.84 -3.14 -26.73
N ALA A 85 3.31 -2.93 -25.50
CA ALA A 85 4.69 -3.23 -25.11
C ALA A 85 5.02 -4.72 -25.28
N LEU A 86 4.12 -5.63 -24.88
CA LEU A 86 4.28 -7.07 -25.07
C LEU A 86 4.35 -7.45 -26.55
N VAL A 87 3.46 -6.90 -27.39
CA VAL A 87 3.48 -7.14 -28.84
C VAL A 87 4.81 -6.67 -29.46
N LEU A 88 5.31 -5.50 -29.06
CA LEU A 88 6.60 -4.98 -29.51
C LEU A 88 7.75 -5.91 -29.09
N VAL A 89 7.77 -6.37 -27.84
CA VAL A 89 8.78 -7.32 -27.34
C VAL A 89 8.74 -8.64 -28.11
N PHE A 90 7.55 -9.22 -28.35
CA PHE A 90 7.43 -10.44 -29.16
C PHE A 90 7.85 -10.24 -30.62
N SER A 91 7.70 -9.02 -31.14
CA SER A 91 8.16 -8.65 -32.48
C SER A 91 9.67 -8.36 -32.54
N GLY A 92 10.40 -8.50 -31.43
CA GLY A 92 11.82 -8.16 -31.33
C GLY A 92 12.12 -6.67 -31.36
N LEU A 93 11.08 -5.81 -31.31
CA LEU A 93 11.22 -4.37 -31.30
C LEU A 93 11.46 -3.87 -29.88
N ASN A 94 12.57 -3.19 -29.69
CA ASN A 94 12.93 -2.56 -28.42
C ASN A 94 13.26 -1.09 -28.64
N LEU A 95 13.62 -0.39 -27.57
CA LEU A 95 13.90 1.04 -27.63
C LEU A 95 15.06 1.39 -28.59
N ALA A 96 16.00 0.48 -28.80
CA ALA A 96 17.11 0.65 -29.74
C ALA A 96 16.68 0.43 -31.20
N SER A 97 15.51 -0.16 -31.46
CA SER A 97 14.93 -0.29 -32.80
C SER A 97 14.31 1.02 -33.30
N LEU A 98 14.15 2.04 -32.45
CA LEU A 98 13.59 3.33 -32.81
C LEU A 98 14.66 4.30 -33.32
N PRO A 99 14.31 5.24 -34.23
CA PRO A 99 15.15 6.37 -34.58
C PRO A 99 15.69 7.11 -33.34
N GLY A 100 16.96 7.51 -33.36
CA GLY A 100 17.65 8.06 -32.19
C GLY A 100 16.93 9.26 -31.53
N PHE A 101 16.23 10.09 -32.30
CA PHE A 101 15.44 11.20 -31.74
C PHE A 101 14.24 10.70 -30.91
N LEU A 102 13.56 9.62 -31.32
CA LEU A 102 12.46 9.02 -30.57
C LEU A 102 12.96 8.33 -29.32
N GLN A 103 14.09 7.63 -29.41
CA GLN A 103 14.75 7.04 -28.24
C GLN A 103 15.08 8.10 -27.19
N GLN A 104 15.77 9.18 -27.58
CA GLN A 104 16.14 10.26 -26.67
C GLN A 104 14.92 10.97 -26.08
N SER A 105 13.89 11.21 -26.90
CA SER A 105 12.64 11.83 -26.44
C SER A 105 11.90 10.96 -25.43
N ALA A 106 11.78 9.65 -25.71
CA ALA A 106 11.14 8.69 -24.82
C ALA A 106 11.88 8.55 -23.50
N THR A 107 13.21 8.43 -23.52
CA THR A 107 14.04 8.34 -22.31
C THR A 107 13.90 9.59 -21.45
N ARG A 108 13.97 10.79 -22.06
CA ARG A 108 13.79 12.05 -21.32
C ARG A 108 12.39 12.18 -20.74
N ALA A 109 11.35 11.85 -21.52
CA ALA A 109 9.98 11.86 -21.04
C ALA A 109 9.79 10.91 -19.84
N SER A 110 10.29 9.67 -19.95
CA SER A 110 10.24 8.68 -18.87
C SER A 110 10.96 9.16 -17.61
N ALA A 111 12.15 9.77 -17.75
CA ALA A 111 12.91 10.29 -16.63
C ALA A 111 12.19 11.45 -15.90
N MET A 112 11.35 12.22 -16.60
CA MET A 112 10.56 13.30 -16.01
C MET A 112 9.25 12.84 -15.36
N MET A 113 8.72 11.67 -15.73
CA MET A 113 7.40 11.21 -15.24
C MET A 113 7.37 11.08 -13.71
N THR A 114 8.34 10.39 -13.12
CA THR A 114 8.39 10.19 -11.66
C THR A 114 8.42 11.54 -10.91
N PRO A 115 9.38 12.47 -11.16
CA PRO A 115 9.41 13.74 -10.45
C PRO A 115 8.16 14.60 -10.70
N LEU A 116 7.58 14.58 -11.91
CA LEU A 116 6.33 15.29 -12.19
C LEU A 116 5.16 14.74 -11.36
N VAL A 117 4.99 13.41 -11.31
CA VAL A 117 3.94 12.77 -10.50
C VAL A 117 4.12 13.11 -9.02
N LEU A 118 5.35 13.07 -8.50
CA LEU A 118 5.63 13.45 -7.11
C LEU A 118 5.36 14.92 -6.83
N LEU A 119 5.72 15.81 -7.76
CA LEU A 119 5.41 17.23 -7.68
C LEU A 119 3.89 17.46 -7.63
N PHE A 120 3.12 16.82 -8.52
CA PHE A 120 1.66 16.93 -8.55
C PHE A 120 1.00 16.42 -7.27
N ILE A 121 1.46 15.28 -6.74
CA ILE A 121 0.97 14.74 -5.47
C ILE A 121 1.27 15.73 -4.33
N GLY A 122 2.50 16.29 -4.29
CA GLY A 122 2.90 17.28 -3.29
C GLY A 122 2.08 18.57 -3.35
N LEU A 123 1.81 19.08 -4.56
CA LEU A 123 1.01 20.30 -4.77
C LEU A 123 -0.49 20.11 -4.46
N SER A 124 -1.02 18.91 -4.71
CA SER A 124 -2.45 18.61 -4.53
C SER A 124 -2.82 18.30 -3.08
N VAL A 125 -1.84 17.89 -2.27
CA VAL A 125 -2.09 17.49 -0.88
C VAL A 125 -2.20 18.70 0.04
N ARG A 126 -3.30 18.72 0.81
CA ARG A 126 -3.52 19.66 1.92
C ARG A 126 -3.41 18.87 3.22
N LEU A 127 -2.31 19.05 3.94
CA LEU A 127 -2.06 18.32 5.18
C LEU A 127 -2.68 19.05 6.36
N LYS A 128 -3.69 18.43 6.97
CA LYS A 128 -4.10 18.80 8.33
C LYS A 128 -3.29 18.00 9.33
N TRP A 129 -2.84 18.63 10.41
CA TRP A 129 -2.00 17.98 11.43
C TRP A 129 -2.64 16.72 12.03
N GLN A 130 -3.96 16.75 12.23
CA GLN A 130 -4.71 15.59 12.75
C GLN A 130 -4.72 14.42 11.76
N GLU A 131 -4.95 14.69 10.47
CA GLU A 131 -4.92 13.69 9.40
C GLU A 131 -3.51 13.13 9.22
N LEU A 132 -2.48 13.98 9.25
CA LEU A 132 -1.08 13.58 9.20
C LEU A 132 -0.71 12.61 10.33
N LYS A 133 -1.15 12.91 11.57
CA LYS A 133 -0.92 12.03 12.72
C LYS A 133 -1.59 10.67 12.53
N GLN A 134 -2.81 10.64 11.98
CA GLN A 134 -3.52 9.39 11.69
C GLN A 134 -2.82 8.57 10.62
N VAL A 135 -2.43 9.21 9.51
CA VAL A 135 -1.69 8.57 8.41
C VAL A 135 -0.35 8.04 8.90
N PHE A 136 0.42 8.84 9.62
CA PHE A 136 1.71 8.41 10.15
C PHE A 136 1.57 7.22 11.12
N THR A 137 0.60 7.27 12.03
CA THR A 137 0.30 6.15 12.95
C THR A 137 -0.04 4.88 12.17
N PHE A 138 -0.82 5.00 11.10
CA PHE A 138 -1.16 3.87 10.22
C PHE A 138 0.06 3.32 9.50
N LEU A 139 0.93 4.18 8.95
CA LEU A 139 2.15 3.77 8.24
C LEU A 139 3.15 3.06 9.16
N VAL A 140 3.35 3.58 10.38
CA VAL A 140 4.19 2.94 11.41
C VAL A 140 3.66 1.56 11.77
N TRP A 141 2.35 1.45 12.02
CA TRP A 141 1.73 0.17 12.31
C TRP A 141 1.87 -0.82 11.14
N ARG A 142 1.60 -0.37 9.91
CA ARG A 142 1.73 -1.20 8.69
C ARG A 142 3.16 -1.69 8.48
N SER A 143 4.14 -0.80 8.66
CA SER A 143 5.56 -1.13 8.57
C SER A 143 5.96 -2.15 9.63
N GLY A 144 5.45 -2.01 10.85
CA GLY A 144 5.65 -2.99 11.92
C GLY A 144 5.13 -4.38 11.55
N VAL A 145 3.91 -4.48 11.02
CA VAL A 145 3.35 -5.74 10.53
C VAL A 145 4.19 -6.32 9.40
N ALA A 146 4.61 -5.49 8.45
CA ALA A 146 5.46 -5.89 7.33
C ALA A 146 6.80 -6.46 7.82
N PHE A 147 7.48 -5.78 8.76
CA PHE A 147 8.73 -6.26 9.37
C PHE A 147 8.56 -7.57 10.15
N LEU A 148 7.43 -7.75 10.86
CA LEU A 148 7.11 -9.03 11.50
C LEU A 148 6.98 -10.16 10.48
N LEU A 149 6.21 -9.94 9.40
CA LEU A 149 6.04 -10.95 8.35
C LEU A 149 7.37 -11.27 7.66
N SER A 150 8.19 -10.26 7.36
CA SER A 150 9.52 -10.45 6.81
C SER A 150 10.40 -11.28 7.76
N GLY A 151 10.43 -10.94 9.05
CA GLY A 151 11.21 -11.67 10.05
C GLY A 151 10.76 -13.13 10.23
N ILE A 152 9.45 -13.39 10.23
CA ILE A 152 8.91 -14.76 10.27
C ILE A 152 9.39 -15.54 9.05
N LEU A 153 9.31 -14.95 7.86
CA LEU A 153 9.70 -15.61 6.62
C LEU A 153 11.21 -15.91 6.56
N LEU A 154 12.04 -14.97 7.04
CA LEU A 154 13.49 -15.16 7.12
C LEU A 154 13.88 -16.30 8.08
N LEU A 155 13.18 -16.44 9.21
CA LEU A 155 13.41 -17.54 10.14
C LEU A 155 12.86 -18.88 9.63
N ALA A 156 11.73 -18.86 8.92
CA ALA A 156 11.12 -20.07 8.36
C ALA A 156 11.90 -20.63 7.17
N LEU A 157 12.61 -19.79 6.42
CA LEU A 157 13.34 -20.16 5.20
C LEU A 157 14.84 -19.82 5.33
N PRO A 158 15.62 -20.57 6.13
CA PRO A 158 17.06 -20.33 6.24
C PRO A 158 17.79 -20.65 4.92
N GLY A 159 18.93 -20.00 4.68
CA GLY A 159 19.80 -20.29 3.52
C GLY A 159 19.46 -19.53 2.22
N MET A 160 18.54 -18.57 2.26
CA MET A 160 18.24 -17.69 1.12
C MET A 160 19.43 -16.81 0.76
N SER A 161 19.54 -16.42 -0.52
CA SER A 161 20.55 -15.45 -0.96
C SER A 161 20.36 -14.09 -0.29
N THR A 162 21.44 -13.34 -0.12
CA THR A 162 21.42 -11.98 0.47
C THR A 162 20.42 -11.06 -0.23
N THR A 163 20.35 -11.13 -1.57
CA THR A 163 19.41 -10.36 -2.38
C THR A 163 17.97 -10.69 -2.02
N LEU A 164 17.63 -11.97 -1.90
CA LEU A 164 16.27 -12.41 -1.58
C LEU A 164 15.89 -12.04 -0.14
N GLN A 165 16.83 -12.16 0.81
CA GLN A 165 16.61 -11.73 2.19
C GLN A 165 16.29 -10.24 2.27
N LEU A 166 17.09 -9.39 1.61
CA LEU A 166 16.84 -7.95 1.58
C LEU A 166 15.53 -7.64 0.85
N LEU A 167 15.23 -8.30 -0.27
CA LEU A 167 13.97 -8.13 -0.98
C LEU A 167 12.76 -8.44 -0.08
N ILE A 168 12.79 -9.54 0.67
CA ILE A 168 11.74 -9.92 1.63
C ILE A 168 11.52 -8.85 2.69
N ILE A 169 12.57 -8.11 3.08
CA ILE A 169 12.48 -7.04 4.06
C ILE A 169 11.97 -5.75 3.43
N VAL A 170 12.55 -5.31 2.32
CA VAL A 170 12.30 -3.97 1.75
C VAL A 170 11.06 -3.91 0.88
N PHE A 171 10.70 -5.00 0.19
CA PHE A 171 9.54 -5.01 -0.70
C PHE A 171 8.22 -4.72 0.05
N PRO A 172 7.92 -5.36 1.20
CA PRO A 172 6.73 -5.02 1.99
C PRO A 172 6.74 -3.59 2.57
N GLN A 173 7.90 -2.94 2.65
CA GLN A 173 8.04 -1.56 3.13
C GLN A 173 7.71 -0.52 2.06
N SER A 174 7.39 -0.94 0.84
CA SER A 174 6.97 -0.06 -0.25
C SER A 174 5.83 0.89 0.13
N ALA A 175 5.75 2.02 -0.56
CA ALA A 175 4.69 3.01 -0.41
C ALA A 175 3.30 2.41 -0.68
N VAL A 176 2.24 3.08 -0.21
CA VAL A 176 0.87 2.59 -0.40
C VAL A 176 0.40 2.92 -1.82
N SER A 177 -0.27 1.97 -2.48
CA SER A 177 -0.76 2.19 -3.84
C SER A 177 -2.02 3.05 -3.90
N PHE A 178 -2.12 3.87 -4.94
CA PHE A 178 -3.30 4.67 -5.24
C PHE A 178 -4.43 3.85 -5.89
N TRP A 179 -4.11 2.69 -6.46
CA TRP A 179 -5.05 1.87 -7.25
C TRP A 179 -6.33 1.47 -6.50
N PRO A 180 -6.27 0.95 -5.26
CA PRO A 180 -7.49 0.64 -4.51
C PRO A 180 -8.37 1.88 -4.34
N PHE A 181 -7.77 3.05 -4.15
CA PHE A 181 -8.49 4.29 -3.95
C PHE A 181 -9.29 4.69 -5.18
N ALA A 182 -8.68 4.69 -6.37
CA ALA A 182 -9.36 5.03 -7.62
C ALA A 182 -10.58 4.14 -7.88
N HIS A 183 -10.47 2.83 -7.60
CA HIS A 183 -11.58 1.90 -7.80
C HIS A 183 -12.69 2.01 -6.75
N MET A 184 -12.33 2.35 -5.51
CA MET A 184 -13.32 2.55 -4.44
C MET A 184 -14.13 3.82 -4.65
N THR A 185 -13.51 4.93 -5.06
CA THR A 185 -14.22 6.19 -5.35
C THR A 185 -15.21 6.03 -6.51
N ALA A 186 -14.89 5.19 -7.50
CA ALA A 186 -15.82 4.89 -8.60
C ALA A 186 -17.11 4.16 -8.16
N LEU A 187 -17.11 3.52 -6.99
CA LEU A 187 -18.26 2.79 -6.44
C LEU A 187 -19.10 3.65 -5.49
N ASP A 188 -18.52 4.69 -4.89
CA ASP A 188 -19.18 5.53 -3.89
C ASP A 188 -19.60 6.88 -4.51
N LYS A 189 -20.79 6.91 -5.13
CA LYS A 189 -21.32 8.10 -5.82
C LYS A 189 -21.67 9.26 -4.87
N ASP A 190 -21.76 9.01 -3.57
CA ASP A 190 -22.20 9.97 -2.56
C ASP A 190 -21.07 10.49 -1.66
N GLU A 191 -19.81 10.07 -1.89
CA GLU A 191 -18.62 10.39 -1.06
C GLU A 191 -18.76 10.08 0.46
N LYS A 192 -19.77 9.29 0.86
CA LYS A 192 -20.07 9.05 2.28
C LYS A 192 -19.11 8.07 2.95
N VAL A 193 -18.52 7.16 2.17
CA VAL A 193 -17.66 6.07 2.64
C VAL A 193 -16.19 6.35 2.34
N PHE A 194 -15.89 7.12 1.28
CA PHE A 194 -14.54 7.33 0.80
C PHE A 194 -14.05 8.79 0.84
N ASN A 195 -12.97 9.04 1.60
CA ASN A 195 -12.34 10.36 1.68
C ASN A 195 -11.11 10.45 0.75
N THR A 196 -11.31 11.07 -0.41
CA THR A 196 -10.26 11.29 -1.43
C THR A 196 -9.08 12.11 -0.89
N GLN A 197 -9.34 13.07 -0.01
CA GLN A 197 -8.28 13.88 0.62
C GLN A 197 -7.38 13.03 1.53
N LEU A 198 -7.97 12.12 2.31
CA LEU A 198 -7.22 11.18 3.14
C LEU A 198 -6.39 10.23 2.27
N ALA A 199 -6.94 9.76 1.15
CA ALA A 199 -6.24 8.88 0.22
C ALA A 199 -5.00 9.54 -0.40
N LEU A 200 -5.15 10.79 -0.88
CA LEU A 200 -4.03 11.58 -1.39
C LEU A 200 -2.97 11.84 -0.30
N SER A 201 -3.42 12.14 0.93
CA SER A 201 -2.52 12.34 2.08
C SER A 201 -1.76 11.05 2.44
N VAL A 202 -2.42 9.89 2.41
CA VAL A 202 -1.76 8.58 2.58
C VAL A 202 -0.70 8.36 1.51
N LEU A 203 -1.03 8.61 0.24
CA LEU A 203 -0.08 8.46 -0.86
C LEU A 203 1.15 9.35 -0.66
N ALA A 204 0.94 10.65 -0.44
CA ALA A 204 2.00 11.64 -0.28
C ALA A 204 2.90 11.38 0.93
N CYS A 205 2.36 10.93 2.06
CA CYS A 205 3.15 10.63 3.25
C CYS A 205 3.79 9.24 3.21
N SER A 206 3.20 8.28 2.51
CA SER A 206 3.70 6.90 2.47
C SER A 206 5.01 6.77 1.71
N LEU A 207 5.21 7.57 0.67
CA LEU A 207 6.44 7.55 -0.11
C LEU A 207 7.68 7.99 0.67
N PRO A 208 7.74 9.20 1.27
CA PRO A 208 8.91 9.61 2.06
C PRO A 208 9.13 8.68 3.25
N TYR A 209 8.06 8.21 3.89
CA TYR A 209 8.15 7.21 4.96
C TYR A 209 8.79 5.90 4.48
N SER A 210 8.33 5.37 3.34
CA SER A 210 8.86 4.16 2.73
C SER A 210 10.33 4.33 2.35
N THR A 211 10.68 5.43 1.70
CA THR A 211 12.05 5.79 1.33
C THR A 211 12.98 5.80 2.55
N LEU A 212 12.61 6.52 3.62
CA LEU A 212 13.42 6.57 4.84
C LEU A 212 13.58 5.19 5.49
N THR A 213 12.53 4.38 5.47
CA THR A 213 12.55 3.03 6.04
C THR A 213 13.45 2.10 5.24
N ILE A 214 13.32 2.11 3.91
CA ILE A 214 14.13 1.28 2.99
C ILE A 214 15.60 1.69 3.06
N LEU A 215 15.89 2.99 3.04
CA LEU A 215 17.25 3.50 3.23
C LEU A 215 17.81 3.07 4.59
N GLY A 216 17.04 3.17 5.66
CA GLY A 216 17.44 2.69 6.99
C GLY A 216 17.84 1.21 6.99
N VAL A 217 17.08 0.36 6.29
CA VAL A 217 17.41 -1.07 6.12
C VAL A 217 18.71 -1.25 5.34
N PHE A 218 18.88 -0.56 4.21
CA PHE A 218 20.09 -0.67 3.40
C PHE A 218 21.33 -0.11 4.11
N SER A 219 21.19 0.96 4.89
CA SER A 219 22.26 1.51 5.72
C SER A 219 22.67 0.53 6.83
N ALA A 220 21.72 -0.22 7.40
CA ALA A 220 21.97 -1.21 8.44
C ALA A 220 22.12 -2.65 7.89
N LYS A 221 22.34 -2.83 6.58
CA LYS A 221 22.27 -4.14 5.92
C LYS A 221 23.17 -5.20 6.55
N SER A 222 24.38 -4.83 6.98
CA SER A 222 25.34 -5.75 7.60
C SER A 222 24.78 -6.36 8.88
N VAL A 223 24.14 -5.54 9.71
CA VAL A 223 23.54 -5.95 10.98
C VAL A 223 22.27 -6.76 10.75
N VAL A 224 21.41 -6.29 9.84
CA VAL A 224 20.13 -6.96 9.50
C VAL A 224 20.37 -8.36 8.91
N LEU A 225 21.39 -8.53 8.07
CA LEU A 225 21.73 -9.83 7.47
C LEU A 225 22.43 -10.77 8.44
N ALA A 226 23.23 -10.24 9.37
CA ALA A 226 23.87 -11.05 10.40
C ALA A 226 22.85 -11.67 11.37
N TYR A 227 21.72 -10.98 11.59
CA TYR A 227 20.72 -11.37 12.58
C TYR A 227 19.30 -11.34 12.00
N PRO A 228 18.81 -12.47 11.44
CA PRO A 228 17.49 -12.56 10.81
C PRO A 228 16.29 -12.27 11.75
N TRP A 229 16.49 -12.23 13.06
CA TRP A 229 15.48 -11.85 14.05
C TRP A 229 15.31 -10.34 14.21
N ILE A 230 16.21 -9.50 13.67
CA ILE A 230 16.12 -8.04 13.79
C ILE A 230 14.83 -7.47 13.19
N PRO A 231 14.39 -7.88 11.99
CA PRO A 231 13.07 -7.48 11.48
C PRO A 231 11.93 -7.80 12.44
N LEU A 232 11.97 -8.90 13.20
CA LEU A 232 10.93 -9.18 14.21
C LEU A 232 10.94 -8.15 15.33
N VAL A 233 12.12 -7.84 15.87
CA VAL A 233 12.25 -6.86 16.97
C VAL A 233 11.83 -5.48 16.52
N LEU A 234 12.21 -5.06 15.32
CA LEU A 234 11.75 -3.80 14.71
C LEU A 234 10.22 -3.81 14.52
N GLY A 235 9.67 -4.93 14.03
CA GLY A 235 8.24 -5.10 13.84
C GLY A 235 7.44 -4.95 15.12
N PHE A 236 7.85 -5.65 16.18
CA PHE A 236 7.24 -5.52 17.52
C PHE A 236 7.42 -4.12 18.09
N GLY A 237 8.60 -3.52 17.96
CA GLY A 237 8.88 -2.16 18.43
C GLY A 237 7.94 -1.15 17.79
N LEU A 238 7.81 -1.15 16.46
CA LEU A 238 6.93 -0.24 15.74
C LEU A 238 5.46 -0.44 16.12
N ILE A 239 4.98 -1.69 16.22
CA ILE A 239 3.59 -1.95 16.64
C ILE A 239 3.37 -1.48 18.08
N ALA A 240 4.33 -1.72 18.99
CA ALA A 240 4.24 -1.29 20.38
C ALA A 240 4.11 0.24 20.49
N THR A 241 4.83 1.02 19.68
CA THR A 241 4.70 2.50 19.69
C THR A 241 3.28 2.98 19.36
N VAL A 242 2.52 2.21 18.58
CA VAL A 242 1.15 2.55 18.19
C VAL A 242 0.13 2.04 19.20
N VAL A 243 0.33 0.84 19.74
CA VAL A 243 -0.64 0.15 20.61
C VAL A 243 -0.50 0.59 22.06
N LEU A 244 0.72 0.71 22.59
CA LEU A 244 0.98 0.95 24.01
C LEU A 244 0.34 2.26 24.53
N PRO A 245 0.40 3.40 23.83
CA PRO A 245 -0.26 4.63 24.30
C PRO A 245 -1.79 4.49 24.37
N ARG A 246 -2.40 3.67 23.51
CA ARG A 246 -3.84 3.43 23.50
C ARG A 246 -4.26 2.54 24.67
N LEU A 247 -3.48 1.48 24.94
CA LEU A 247 -3.71 0.60 26.08
C LEU A 247 -3.54 1.36 27.40
N LEU A 248 -2.46 2.14 27.56
CA LEU A 248 -2.23 2.96 28.76
C LEU A 248 -3.36 3.97 28.99
N LYS A 249 -3.87 4.62 27.94
CA LYS A 249 -5.00 5.54 28.04
C LYS A 249 -6.32 4.86 28.41
N GLN A 250 -6.55 3.64 27.93
CA GLN A 250 -7.72 2.83 28.31
C GLN A 250 -7.62 2.35 29.75
N TRP A 251 -6.43 1.97 30.20
CA TRP A 251 -6.18 1.51 31.56
C TRP A 251 -6.21 2.65 32.59
N ALA A 252 -5.78 3.85 32.21
CA ALA A 252 -5.86 5.06 33.03
C ALA A 252 -7.28 5.66 33.12
N ARG A 253 -8.20 5.28 32.22
CA ARG A 253 -9.62 5.63 32.36
C ARG A 253 -10.21 4.75 33.47
N LYS A 254 -10.40 5.34 34.66
CA LYS A 254 -11.22 4.73 35.72
C LYS A 254 -12.57 4.32 35.10
N PRO A 255 -13.10 3.12 35.42
CA PRO A 255 -14.43 2.73 34.96
C PRO A 255 -15.41 3.82 35.42
N ALA A 256 -16.13 4.41 34.47
CA ALA A 256 -17.17 5.37 34.79
C ALA A 256 -18.17 4.67 35.71
N GLU A 257 -18.33 5.24 36.91
CA GLU A 257 -19.38 4.86 37.84
C GLU A 257 -20.70 4.87 37.08
N LYS A 258 -21.39 3.74 37.05
CA LYS A 258 -22.73 3.65 36.47
C LYS A 258 -23.61 4.59 37.30
N VAL A 259 -23.83 5.81 36.83
CA VAL A 259 -24.85 6.70 37.39
C VAL A 259 -26.18 5.99 37.17
N ALA A 260 -26.72 5.43 38.25
CA ALA A 260 -28.06 4.88 38.25
C ALA A 260 -29.03 6.00 37.87
N LEU A 261 -29.75 5.83 36.77
CA LEU A 261 -30.88 6.70 36.45
C LEU A 261 -31.93 6.52 37.55
N PRO A 262 -32.43 7.59 38.18
CA PRO A 262 -33.54 7.46 39.11
C PRO A 262 -34.76 6.96 38.34
N THR A 263 -35.24 5.77 38.71
CA THR A 263 -36.59 5.30 38.42
C THR A 263 -37.56 6.16 39.22
N GLU A 264 -37.99 7.28 38.64
CA GLU A 264 -39.25 7.91 39.05
C GLU A 264 -40.37 7.53 38.09
N VAL A 265 -41.35 6.91 38.73
CA VAL A 265 -42.63 6.38 38.29
C VAL A 265 -43.39 7.36 37.41
N VAL A 266 -43.65 6.98 36.15
CA VAL A 266 -44.74 7.56 35.36
C VAL A 266 -46.01 6.79 35.71
N GLN A 267 -46.75 7.28 36.70
CA GLN A 267 -48.18 7.00 36.84
C GLN A 267 -48.90 8.31 36.54
N TYR A 268 -49.52 8.42 35.36
CA TYR A 268 -50.78 9.15 35.10
C TYR A 268 -51.23 8.81 33.67
N ALA A 269 -52.18 7.89 33.55
CA ALA A 269 -53.16 7.84 32.47
C ALA A 269 -54.30 6.91 32.93
N GLU A 270 -55.43 7.56 33.25
CA GLU A 270 -56.84 7.14 33.17
C GLU A 270 -57.23 5.65 33.39
#